data_AF-A0A1B6GP58-F1
#
_entry.id   AF-A0A1B6GP58-F1
#
_cell.length_a   1.000
_cell.length_b   1.000
_cell.length_c   1.000
_cell.angle_alpha   90.00
_cell.angle_beta   90.00
_cell.angle_gamma   90.00
#
_symmetry.space_group_name_H-M   'P 1'
#
loop_
_entity.id
_entity.type
_entity.pdbx_description
1 polymer ?
#
loop_
_entity_poly.entity_id
_entity_poly.type
_entity_poly.pdbx_seq_one_letter_code
_entity_poly.pdbx_strand_id
1 'polypeptide(L)'
;EVTKDASLRMVHQLRLGYLWLAHLMSRDARLPAPELLWFCTHHEIGLLLRGPNPQLLHKISRRQRSWQQWDRLQFPEVMTGLPVPVQFSSHPSMSSEAQVQGTLVCPGSVRGRACVLLNCSDSA
;
A
#
# COMPACT_ATOMS: atom_id res chain seq x y z
N GLU A 1 -10.19 -11.31 16.80
CA GLU A 1 -9.19 -12.25 16.22
C GLU A 1 -9.72 -13.25 15.18
N VAL A 2 -10.61 -14.19 15.49
CA VAL A 2 -10.98 -15.29 14.57
C VAL A 2 -11.53 -14.81 13.20
N THR A 3 -12.42 -13.82 13.20
CA THR A 3 -12.97 -13.25 11.96
C THR A 3 -11.92 -12.54 11.10
N LYS A 4 -10.96 -11.87 11.74
CA LYS A 4 -9.84 -11.22 11.05
C LYS A 4 -8.97 -12.27 10.37
N ASP A 5 -8.64 -13.35 11.08
CA ASP A 5 -7.84 -14.46 10.54
C ASP A 5 -8.52 -15.13 9.33
N ALA A 6 -9.82 -15.43 9.43
CA ALA A 6 -10.58 -15.99 8.31
C ALA A 6 -10.56 -15.06 7.08
N SER A 7 -10.76 -13.75 7.28
CA SER A 7 -10.69 -12.76 6.20
C SER A 7 -9.29 -12.68 5.57
N LEU A 8 -8.23 -12.71 6.38
CA LEU A 8 -6.85 -12.73 5.88
C LEU A 8 -6.57 -13.97 5.02
N ARG A 9 -7.03 -15.16 5.47
CA ARG A 9 -6.92 -16.40 4.70
C ARG A 9 -7.65 -16.32 3.37
N MET A 10 -8.86 -15.77 3.34
CA MET A 10 -9.63 -15.55 2.11
C MET A 10 -8.87 -14.62 1.15
N VAL A 11 -8.38 -13.48 1.64
CA VAL A 11 -7.63 -12.52 0.83
C VAL A 11 -6.34 -13.16 0.28
N HIS A 12 -5.65 -13.98 1.07
CA HIS A 12 -4.46 -14.69 0.63
C HIS A 12 -4.76 -15.64 -0.54
N GLN A 13 -5.82 -16.45 -0.44
CA GLN A 13 -6.21 -17.36 -1.53
C GLN A 13 -6.58 -16.59 -2.80
N LEU A 14 -7.30 -15.48 -2.68
CA LEU A 14 -7.59 -14.60 -3.81
C LEU A 14 -6.30 -14.05 -4.45
N ARG A 15 -5.32 -13.62 -3.64
CA ARG A 15 -4.02 -13.14 -4.15
C ARG A 15 -3.29 -14.21 -4.95
N LEU A 16 -3.25 -15.45 -4.48
CA LEU A 16 -2.63 -16.56 -5.22
C LEU A 16 -3.34 -16.78 -6.57
N GLY A 17 -4.67 -16.74 -6.57
CA GLY A 17 -5.46 -16.83 -7.80
C GLY A 17 -5.15 -15.69 -8.80
N TYR A 18 -5.06 -14.45 -8.32
CA TYR A 18 -4.70 -13.31 -9.16
C TYR A 18 -3.27 -13.35 -9.68
N LEU A 19 -2.31 -13.85 -8.89
CA LEU A 19 -0.93 -14.05 -9.34
C LEU A 19 -0.88 -15.05 -10.50
N TRP A 20 -1.56 -16.18 -10.36
CA TRP A 20 -1.65 -17.17 -11.42
C TRP A 20 -2.33 -16.60 -12.67
N LEU A 21 -3.45 -15.87 -12.50
CA LEU A 21 -4.14 -15.18 -13.58
C LEU A 21 -3.24 -14.16 -14.30
N ALA A 22 -2.45 -13.38 -13.54
CA ALA A 22 -1.54 -12.39 -14.10
C ALA A 22 -0.49 -13.03 -15.02
N HIS A 23 0.08 -14.16 -14.60
CA HIS A 23 1.02 -14.92 -15.43
C HIS A 23 0.36 -15.45 -16.71
N LEU A 24 -0.86 -15.97 -16.63
CA LEU A 24 -1.60 -16.41 -17.81
C LEU A 24 -1.89 -15.26 -18.78
N MET A 25 -2.39 -14.13 -18.27
CA MET A 25 -2.70 -12.96 -19.09
C MET A 25 -1.45 -12.38 -19.77
N SER A 26 -0.30 -12.48 -19.12
CA SER A 26 0.98 -12.07 -19.70
C SER A 26 1.45 -13.01 -20.80
N ARG A 27 1.28 -14.33 -20.61
CA ARG A 27 1.56 -15.34 -21.64
C ARG A 27 0.66 -15.17 -22.88
N ASP A 28 -0.60 -14.81 -22.66
CA ASP A 28 -1.58 -14.55 -23.72
C ASP A 28 -1.41 -13.17 -24.40
N ALA A 29 -0.36 -12.42 -24.06
CA ALA A 29 -0.11 -11.06 -24.56
C ALA A 29 -1.25 -10.05 -24.28
N ARG A 30 -2.12 -10.32 -23.30
CA ARG A 30 -3.17 -9.39 -22.87
C ARG A 30 -2.64 -8.33 -21.92
N LEU A 31 -1.58 -8.67 -21.18
CA LEU A 31 -0.92 -7.80 -20.21
C LEU A 31 0.60 -7.79 -20.47
N PRO A 32 1.26 -6.62 -20.55
CA PRO A 32 2.70 -6.56 -20.83
C PRO A 32 3.58 -7.26 -19.79
N ALA A 33 3.21 -7.16 -18.50
CA ALA A 33 3.92 -7.79 -17.39
C ALA A 33 2.93 -8.20 -16.30
N PRO A 34 3.13 -9.32 -15.59
CA PRO A 34 2.18 -9.83 -14.60
C PRO A 34 1.95 -8.84 -13.43
N GLU A 35 2.97 -8.08 -13.04
CA GLU A 35 2.88 -7.09 -11.97
C GLU A 35 1.85 -5.98 -12.24
N LEU A 36 1.54 -5.72 -13.52
CA LEU A 36 0.60 -4.68 -13.91
C LEU A 36 -0.84 -4.98 -13.49
N LEU A 37 -1.16 -6.24 -13.17
CA LEU A 37 -2.49 -6.65 -12.74
C LEU A 37 -2.89 -5.94 -11.43
N TRP A 38 -1.92 -5.62 -10.56
CA TRP A 38 -2.18 -4.90 -9.30
C TRP A 38 -2.61 -3.44 -9.48
N PHE A 39 -2.36 -2.87 -10.66
CA PHE A 39 -2.83 -1.53 -11.02
C PHE A 39 -4.19 -1.56 -11.73
N CYS A 40 -4.83 -2.73 -11.83
CA CYS A 40 -6.15 -2.92 -12.41
C CYS A 40 -7.21 -3.08 -11.31
N THR A 41 -8.43 -2.60 -11.56
CA THR A 41 -9.59 -2.99 -10.75
C THR A 41 -10.12 -4.36 -11.19
N HIS A 42 -10.88 -5.04 -10.33
CA HIS A 42 -11.50 -6.33 -10.69
C HIS A 42 -12.33 -6.26 -11.97
N HIS A 43 -13.09 -5.18 -12.14
CA HIS A 43 -13.88 -4.93 -13.34
C HIS A 43 -13.00 -4.77 -14.60
N GLU A 44 -11.91 -4.01 -14.49
CA GLU A 44 -10.96 -3.80 -15.59
C GLU A 44 -10.26 -5.11 -16.00
N ILE A 45 -9.96 -6.00 -15.06
CA ILE A 45 -9.45 -7.35 -15.35
C ILE A 45 -10.47 -8.12 -16.21
N GLY A 46 -11.74 -8.08 -15.83
CA GLY A 46 -12.82 -8.70 -16.61
C GLY A 46 -12.93 -8.17 -18.04
N LEU A 47 -12.68 -6.88 -18.26
CA LEU A 47 -12.66 -6.29 -19.61
C LEU A 47 -11.46 -6.79 -20.43
N LEU A 48 -10.27 -6.87 -19.83
CA LEU A 48 -9.06 -7.39 -20.51
C LEU A 48 -9.19 -8.87 -20.89
N LEU A 49 -9.95 -9.64 -20.11
CA LEU A 49 -10.23 -11.04 -20.43
C LEU A 49 -11.17 -11.21 -21.63
N ARG A 50 -12.10 -10.25 -21.84
CA ARG A 50 -13.03 -10.28 -22.99
C ARG A 50 -12.36 -9.88 -24.30
N GLY A 51 -11.31 -9.08 -24.25
CA GLY A 51 -10.57 -8.67 -25.43
C GLY A 51 -9.48 -7.62 -25.15
N PRO A 52 -8.59 -7.37 -26.13
CA PRO A 52 -7.53 -6.39 -25.99
C PRO A 52 -8.12 -4.98 -25.85
N ASN A 53 -7.63 -4.23 -24.86
CA ASN A 53 -8.05 -2.84 -24.63
C ASN A 53 -6.83 -1.93 -24.43
N PRO A 54 -6.32 -1.27 -25.50
CA PRO A 54 -5.11 -0.46 -25.42
C PRO A 54 -5.29 0.80 -24.56
N GLN A 55 -6.50 1.37 -24.50
CA GLN A 55 -6.79 2.53 -23.65
C GLN A 55 -6.64 2.16 -22.17
N LEU A 56 -7.10 0.96 -21.80
CA LEU A 56 -6.97 0.45 -20.44
C LEU A 56 -5.51 0.16 -20.08
N LEU A 57 -4.73 -0.43 -21.00
CA LEU A 57 -3.29 -0.63 -20.81
C LEU A 57 -2.55 0.69 -20.57
N HIS A 58 -2.87 1.73 -21.33
CA HIS A 58 -2.27 3.06 -21.12
C HIS A 58 -2.64 3.66 -19.75
N LYS A 59 -3.89 3.44 -19.30
CA LYS A 59 -4.35 3.85 -17.96
C LYS A 59 -3.58 3.12 -16.85
N ILE A 60 -3.37 1.81 -17.01
CA ILE A 60 -2.63 0.95 -16.08
C ILE A 60 -1.17 1.43 -15.96
N SER A 61 -0.48 1.64 -17.09
CA SER A 61 0.89 2.17 -17.09
C SER A 61 1.02 3.57 -16.50
N ARG A 62 -0.02 4.41 -16.60
CA ARG A 62 -0.05 5.70 -15.91
C ARG A 62 -0.13 5.52 -14.39
N ARG A 63 -0.98 4.63 -13.90
CA ARG A 63 -1.10 4.34 -12.45
C ARG A 63 0.20 3.81 -11.87
N GLN A 64 0.87 2.88 -12.58
CA GLN A 64 2.18 2.38 -12.16
C GLN A 64 3.20 3.51 -11.97
N ARG A 65 3.27 4.45 -12.91
CA ARG A 65 4.18 5.60 -12.83
C ARG A 65 3.86 6.53 -11.65
N SER A 66 2.59 6.76 -11.37
CA SER A 66 2.16 7.62 -10.26
C SER A 66 2.25 6.96 -8.88
N TRP A 67 2.33 5.63 -8.81
CA TRP A 67 2.33 4.87 -7.55
C TRP A 67 3.37 5.36 -6.55
N GLN A 68 4.62 5.56 -6.98
CA GLN A 68 5.70 6.01 -6.10
C GLN A 68 5.43 7.37 -5.44
N GLN A 69 4.71 8.25 -6.13
CA GLN A 69 4.34 9.55 -5.58
C GLN A 69 3.19 9.39 -4.59
N TRP A 70 2.21 8.53 -4.90
CA TRP A 70 1.04 8.30 -4.04
C TRP A 70 1.39 7.58 -2.75
N ASP A 71 2.33 6.64 -2.79
CA ASP A 71 2.80 5.88 -1.62
C ASP A 71 3.45 6.77 -0.54
N ARG A 72 3.93 7.96 -0.93
CA ARG A 72 4.53 8.95 -0.02
C ARG A 72 3.51 9.91 0.60
N LEU A 73 2.28 9.94 0.10
CA LEU A 73 1.26 10.86 0.60
C LEU A 73 0.73 10.34 1.94
N GLN A 74 0.70 11.21 2.94
CA GLN A 74 0.07 10.93 4.23
C GLN A 74 -1.15 11.82 4.39
N PHE A 75 -2.23 11.27 4.92
CA PHE A 75 -3.50 11.94 5.08
C PHE A 75 -3.92 11.93 6.55
N PRO A 76 -4.63 12.96 7.03
CA PRO A 76 -5.18 12.95 8.38
C PRO A 76 -6.23 11.84 8.53
N GLU A 77 -6.40 11.36 9.77
CA GLU A 77 -7.30 10.24 10.10
C GLU A 77 -8.75 10.50 9.70
N VAL A 78 -9.21 11.75 9.84
CA VAL A 78 -10.52 12.20 9.39
C VAL A 78 -10.34 13.31 8.36
N MET A 79 -11.00 13.14 7.22
CA MET A 79 -11.00 14.11 6.13
C MET A 79 -12.43 14.46 5.76
N THR A 80 -12.71 15.75 5.58
CA THR A 80 -13.99 16.24 5.06
C THR A 80 -13.78 17.04 3.79
N GLY A 81 -14.49 16.70 2.72
CA GLY A 81 -14.32 17.35 1.41
C GLY A 81 -13.15 16.78 0.62
N LEU A 82 -12.35 17.65 -0.02
CA LEU A 82 -11.25 17.21 -0.88
C LEU A 82 -10.04 16.74 -0.05
N PRO A 83 -9.44 15.58 -0.36
CA PRO A 83 -8.28 15.11 0.39
C PRO A 83 -7.05 16.01 0.21
N VAL A 84 -6.58 16.62 1.29
CA VAL A 84 -5.31 17.38 1.33
C VAL A 84 -4.27 16.57 2.12
N PRO A 85 -3.09 16.29 1.54
CA PRO A 85 -2.03 15.57 2.24
C PRO A 85 -1.38 16.43 3.33
N VAL A 86 -0.91 15.79 4.38
CA VAL A 86 -0.18 16.43 5.49
C VAL A 86 1.19 16.89 4.98
N GLN A 87 1.53 18.15 5.22
CA GLN A 87 2.86 18.69 4.96
C GLN A 87 3.70 18.57 6.23
N PHE A 88 4.72 17.72 6.23
CA PHE A 88 5.70 17.68 7.30
C PHE A 88 6.65 18.86 7.13
N SER A 89 6.55 19.88 7.97
CA SER A 89 7.57 20.92 8.05
C SER A 89 8.83 20.30 8.64
N SER A 90 9.88 20.18 7.83
CA SER A 90 11.23 19.94 8.33
C SER A 90 11.65 21.14 9.18
N HIS A 91 12.08 20.86 10.41
CA HIS A 91 12.67 21.76 11.43
C HIS A 91 11.73 22.26 12.55
N PRO A 92 11.50 21.46 13.59
CA PRO A 92 11.54 22.00 14.94
C PRO A 92 13.02 22.23 15.31
N SER A 93 13.35 23.43 15.79
CA SER A 93 14.61 23.67 16.48
C SER A 93 14.75 22.64 17.59
N MET A 94 15.69 21.71 17.46
CA MET A 94 15.99 20.70 18.46
C MET A 94 16.50 21.39 19.73
N SER A 95 15.59 21.76 20.63
CA SER A 95 15.94 22.05 22.01
C SER A 95 16.35 20.73 22.69
N SER A 96 17.23 20.80 23.69
CA SER A 96 17.74 19.60 24.41
C SER A 96 16.66 18.82 25.19
N GLU A 97 15.39 19.23 25.12
CA GLU A 97 14.23 18.64 25.81
C GLU A 97 13.10 18.28 24.85
N ALA A 98 13.41 17.68 23.69
CA ALA A 98 12.37 17.19 22.80
C ALA A 98 11.63 15.98 23.43
N GLN A 99 10.41 16.21 23.91
CA GLN A 99 9.50 15.17 24.41
C GLN A 99 8.43 14.87 23.35
N VAL A 100 8.24 13.59 23.05
CA VAL A 100 7.12 13.11 22.21
C VAL A 100 6.03 12.59 23.14
N GLN A 101 4.79 13.01 22.91
CA GLN A 101 3.61 12.54 23.64
C GLN A 101 2.82 11.54 22.79
N GLY A 102 2.16 10.58 23.44
CA GLY A 102 1.34 9.57 22.78
C GLY A 102 0.35 8.92 23.74
N THR A 103 -0.45 8.00 23.23
CA THR A 103 -1.44 7.27 24.03
C THR A 103 -0.76 6.21 24.89
N LEU A 104 -1.04 6.21 26.20
CA LEU A 104 -0.53 5.20 27.12
C LEU A 104 -1.17 3.83 26.84
N VAL A 105 -0.35 2.81 26.59
CA VAL A 105 -0.82 1.43 26.36
C VAL A 105 -0.55 0.54 27.58
N CYS A 106 0.67 0.59 28.13
CA CYS A 106 1.08 -0.17 29.31
C CYS A 106 1.70 0.77 30.36
N PRO A 107 1.34 0.66 31.65
CA PRO A 107 1.95 1.47 32.70
C PRO A 107 3.39 1.01 32.97
N GLY A 108 4.29 1.96 33.22
CA GLY A 108 5.69 1.70 33.55
C GLY A 108 6.63 2.79 33.03
N SER A 109 7.84 2.87 33.60
CA SER A 109 8.89 3.77 33.14
C SER A 109 10.16 2.97 32.90
N VAL A 110 10.68 3.02 31.68
CA VAL A 110 11.89 2.31 31.24
C VAL A 110 12.77 3.24 30.42
N ARG A 111 14.09 3.04 30.47
CA ARG A 111 15.07 3.75 29.64
C ARG A 111 15.85 2.75 28.81
N GLY A 112 15.96 3.02 27.51
CA GLY A 112 16.68 2.17 26.58
C GLY A 112 16.93 2.87 25.25
N ARG A 113 17.66 2.20 24.36
CA ARG A 113 17.85 2.65 22.97
C ARG A 113 16.54 2.47 22.21
N ALA A 114 16.05 3.54 21.58
CA ALA A 114 14.95 3.45 20.63
C ALA A 114 15.44 2.84 19.31
N CYS A 115 14.80 1.78 18.85
CA CYS A 115 15.05 1.16 17.55
C CYS A 115 13.82 1.39 16.65
N VAL A 116 14.02 2.01 15.50
CA VAL A 116 12.96 2.23 14.51
C VAL A 116 13.03 1.11 13.48
N LEU A 117 12.07 0.19 13.53
CA LEU A 117 11.92 -0.92 12.59
C LEU A 117 10.68 -0.66 11.74
N LEU A 118 10.86 -0.51 10.43
CA LEU A 118 9.74 -0.26 9.50
C LEU A 118 9.34 -1.53 8.75
N ASN A 119 10.30 -2.43 8.53
CA ASN A 119 10.07 -3.72 7.92
C ASN A 119 10.42 -4.84 8.90
N CYS A 120 9.74 -5.98 8.76
CA CYS A 120 10.04 -7.18 9.56
C CYS A 120 11.44 -7.74 9.30
N SER A 121 12.07 -7.39 8.17
CA SER A 121 13.46 -7.75 7.85
C SER A 121 14.49 -6.93 8.62
N ASP A 122 14.10 -5.80 9.22
CA ASP A 122 15.03 -4.86 9.85
C ASP A 122 15.47 -5.34 11.24
N SER A 123 14.83 -6.38 11.79
CA SER A 123 15.22 -7.04 13.03
C SER A 123 16.37 -8.04 12.77
N ALA A 124 17.61 -7.54 12.77
CA ALA A 124 18.83 -8.33 12.79
C ALA A 124 19.62 -8.09 14.09
#